data_AF-A0A3Q1EBV8-F1
#
_entry.id   AF-A0A3Q1EBV8-F1
#
_cell.length_a   1.000
_cell.length_b   1.000
_cell.length_c   1.000
_cell.angle_alpha   90.00
_cell.angle_beta   90.00
_cell.angle_gamma   90.00
#
_symmetry.space_group_name_H-M   'P 1'
#
loop_
_entity.id
_entity.type
_entity.pdbx_description
1 polymer ?
#
loop_
_entity_poly.entity_id
_entity_poly.type
_entity_poly.pdbx_seq_one_letter_code
_entity_poly.pdbx_strand_id
1 'polypeptide(L)'
;MADLIKQDFYYFPSASKLKPENYENVQSLLTNCIYLQDSEVTVRGFRIYGSPWQPWYYGWGFNLPRGQALLDKWNQIPDNTDILVTHCPPLGFLDWVPKKMQRVGCMELLNTVQRRVQPKLHVFGHIHEGYGMMTDGTTTFVNASACTVNFLPMNAPIVFDLPNPRTT
;
A
#
# COMPACT_ATOMS: atom_id res chain seq x y z
N MET A 1 30.85 21.55 24.24
CA MET A 1 29.85 22.04 23.26
C MET A 1 29.79 21.10 22.06
N ALA A 2 29.25 19.90 22.23
CA ALA A 2 28.95 18.99 21.12
C ALA A 2 27.80 18.02 21.46
N ASP A 3 26.92 18.41 22.39
CA ASP A 3 25.71 17.65 22.76
C ASP A 3 24.45 18.41 22.31
N LEU A 4 24.44 18.83 21.05
CA LEU A 4 23.26 19.45 20.44
C LEU A 4 22.91 18.70 19.16
N ILE A 5 21.64 18.29 19.10
CA ILE A 5 20.92 17.74 17.95
C ILE A 5 20.99 16.21 17.83
N LYS A 6 20.52 15.50 18.85
CA LYS A 6 19.64 14.34 18.58
C LYS A 6 18.25 14.92 18.36
N GLN A 7 17.82 14.94 17.11
CA GLN A 7 16.47 15.33 16.72
C GLN A 7 15.46 14.36 17.32
N ASP A 8 14.84 14.77 18.42
CA ASP A 8 13.66 14.16 19.04
C ASP A 8 12.42 14.36 18.14
N PHE A 9 12.37 13.75 16.95
CA PHE A 9 11.22 13.91 16.06
C PHE A 9 9.99 13.06 16.42
N TYR A 10 10.07 12.20 17.44
CA TYR A 10 8.95 11.33 17.81
C TYR A 10 8.88 11.14 19.34
N TYR A 11 8.23 12.07 20.03
CA TYR A 11 7.83 11.93 21.44
C TYR A 11 6.60 11.01 21.59
N PHE A 12 6.65 9.83 20.96
CA PHE A 12 5.69 8.77 21.26
C PHE A 12 6.27 7.89 22.37
N PRO A 13 5.48 7.48 23.37
CA PRO A 13 5.90 6.41 24.26
C PRO A 13 6.40 5.24 23.40
N SER A 14 7.56 4.67 23.75
CA SER A 14 8.00 3.40 23.14
C SER A 14 6.79 2.45 23.12
N ALA A 15 6.60 1.68 22.05
CA ALA A 15 5.47 0.75 21.95
C ALA A 15 5.33 -0.16 23.18
N SER A 16 6.44 -0.43 23.88
CA SER A 16 6.50 -1.16 25.16
C SER A 16 5.79 -0.47 26.34
N LYS A 17 5.46 0.82 26.23
CA LYS A 17 4.77 1.63 27.23
C LYS A 17 3.29 1.83 26.92
N LEU A 18 2.81 1.41 25.75
CA LEU A 18 1.40 1.49 25.38
C LEU A 18 0.62 0.39 26.11
N LYS A 19 -0.53 0.75 26.67
CA LYS A 19 -1.50 -0.21 27.19
C LYS A 19 -2.51 -0.59 26.09
N PRO A 20 -3.13 -1.77 26.16
CA PRO A 20 -4.14 -2.19 25.17
C PRO A 20 -5.25 -1.16 24.94
N GLU A 21 -5.75 -0.55 26.02
CA GLU A 21 -6.75 0.53 26.00
C GLU A 21 -6.33 1.77 25.17
N ASN A 22 -5.04 1.93 24.85
CA ASN A 22 -4.56 3.03 24.02
C ASN A 22 -4.72 2.78 22.51
N TYR A 23 -4.92 1.53 22.07
CA TYR A 23 -4.92 1.20 20.64
C TYR A 23 -5.97 0.16 20.22
N GLU A 24 -6.71 -0.45 21.15
CA GLU A 24 -7.72 -1.47 20.85
C GLU A 24 -8.80 -1.02 19.85
N ASN A 25 -9.12 0.28 19.83
CA ASN A 25 -10.15 0.87 18.97
C ASN A 25 -9.57 1.85 17.92
N VAL A 26 -8.27 1.79 17.64
CA VAL A 26 -7.59 2.78 16.76
C VAL A 26 -8.24 2.90 15.38
N GLN A 27 -8.72 1.77 14.82
CA GLN A 27 -9.41 1.76 13.53
C GLN A 27 -10.75 2.51 13.60
N SER A 28 -11.47 2.40 14.72
CA SER A 28 -12.76 3.09 14.92
C SER A 28 -12.64 4.61 15.01
N LEU A 29 -11.44 5.14 15.25
CA LEU A 29 -11.20 6.59 15.24
C LEU A 29 -11.27 7.19 13.82
N LEU A 30 -11.18 6.36 12.78
CA LEU A 30 -11.23 6.77 11.37
C LEU A 30 -12.68 6.99 10.89
N THR A 31 -13.39 7.91 11.53
CA THR A 31 -14.83 8.16 11.30
C THR A 31 -15.17 8.74 9.93
N ASN A 32 -14.20 9.35 9.24
CA ASN A 32 -14.38 10.03 7.96
C ASN A 32 -13.78 9.26 6.77
N CYS A 33 -13.50 7.97 6.93
CA CYS A 33 -13.13 7.12 5.81
C CYS A 33 -13.71 5.71 5.96
N ILE A 34 -13.63 4.94 4.87
CA ILE A 34 -13.89 3.51 4.91
C ILE A 34 -12.52 2.84 5.05
N TYR A 35 -12.25 2.31 6.25
CA TYR A 35 -11.03 1.56 6.50
C TYR A 35 -11.13 0.15 5.91
N LEU A 36 -10.11 -0.25 5.16
CA LEU A 36 -10.01 -1.60 4.57
C LEU A 36 -8.75 -2.29 5.08
N GLN A 37 -8.90 -3.53 5.55
CA GLN A 37 -7.79 -4.41 5.93
C GLN A 37 -8.18 -5.84 5.63
N ASP A 38 -7.64 -6.38 4.54
CA ASP A 38 -8.02 -7.69 4.00
C ASP A 38 -9.54 -7.78 3.77
N SER A 39 -10.12 -6.69 3.24
CA SER A 39 -11.56 -6.52 3.08
C SER A 39 -11.91 -5.71 1.83
N GLU A 40 -13.15 -5.85 1.34
CA GLU A 40 -13.68 -5.07 0.23
C GLU A 40 -14.82 -4.14 0.63
N VAL A 41 -15.05 -3.14 -0.21
CA VAL A 41 -16.25 -2.31 -0.22
C VAL A 41 -16.68 -2.04 -1.65
N THR A 42 -17.99 -1.88 -1.87
CA THR A 42 -18.51 -1.39 -3.15
C THR A 42 -18.91 0.08 -3.03
N VAL A 43 -18.32 0.94 -3.85
CA VAL A 43 -18.62 2.38 -3.88
C VAL A 43 -18.98 2.77 -5.31
N ARG A 44 -20.20 3.27 -5.51
CA ARG A 44 -20.70 3.66 -6.85
C ARG A 44 -20.53 2.55 -7.91
N GLY A 45 -20.72 1.30 -7.49
CA GLY A 45 -20.60 0.11 -8.34
C GLY A 45 -19.17 -0.43 -8.51
N PHE A 46 -18.13 0.28 -8.06
CA PHE A 46 -16.76 -0.23 -8.11
C PHE A 46 -16.47 -1.11 -6.91
N ARG A 47 -15.92 -2.30 -7.14
CA ARG A 47 -15.45 -3.20 -6.07
C ARG A 47 -14.00 -2.85 -5.73
N ILE A 48 -13.78 -2.36 -4.51
CA ILE A 48 -12.49 -1.88 -4.01
C ILE A 48 -12.03 -2.82 -2.91
N TYR A 49 -10.86 -3.47 -3.09
CA TYR A 49 -10.26 -4.34 -2.08
C TYR A 49 -8.98 -3.70 -1.53
N GLY A 50 -8.81 -3.73 -0.20
CA GLY A 50 -7.67 -3.13 0.48
C GLY A 50 -6.90 -4.12 1.37
N SER A 51 -5.57 -4.12 1.30
CA SER A 51 -4.73 -4.95 2.17
C SER A 51 -3.37 -4.28 2.50
N PRO A 52 -2.94 -4.27 3.78
CA PRO A 52 -1.76 -3.52 4.21
C PRO A 52 -0.44 -4.30 4.12
N TRP A 53 -0.49 -5.61 3.86
CA TRP A 53 0.67 -6.48 3.98
C TRP A 53 1.78 -6.10 3.00
N GLN A 54 3.02 -6.35 3.40
CA GLN A 54 4.20 -6.07 2.60
C GLN A 54 5.30 -7.10 2.84
N PRO A 55 6.19 -7.32 1.86
CA PRO A 55 7.44 -8.03 2.09
C PRO A 55 8.24 -7.37 3.22
N TRP A 56 8.82 -8.20 4.09
CA TRP A 56 9.53 -7.75 5.28
C TRP A 56 10.49 -6.57 5.05
N TYR A 57 10.33 -5.51 5.85
CA TYR A 57 11.17 -4.31 5.86
C TYR A 57 11.28 -3.66 7.25
N TYR A 58 12.51 -3.50 7.77
CA TYR A 58 12.86 -2.82 9.04
C TYR A 58 12.02 -3.19 10.28
N GLY A 59 11.38 -4.37 10.32
CA GLY A 59 10.58 -4.80 11.46
C GLY A 59 9.35 -3.92 11.75
N TRP A 60 8.84 -3.21 10.74
CA TRP A 60 7.61 -2.41 10.84
C TRP A 60 6.35 -3.29 10.87
N GLY A 61 5.20 -2.65 11.06
CA GLY A 61 3.89 -3.31 11.00
C GLY A 61 3.60 -3.94 9.64
N PHE A 62 2.71 -4.93 9.65
CA PHE A 62 2.20 -5.63 8.45
C PHE A 62 3.27 -6.27 7.55
N ASN A 63 4.40 -6.65 8.14
CA ASN A 63 5.45 -7.39 7.45
C ASN A 63 5.16 -8.90 7.43
N LEU A 64 5.32 -9.52 6.27
CA LEU A 64 5.34 -10.97 6.11
C LEU A 64 6.57 -11.41 5.31
N PRO A 65 7.06 -12.65 5.51
CA PRO A 65 8.06 -13.25 4.63
C PRO A 65 7.55 -13.32 3.18
N ARG A 66 8.47 -13.15 2.22
CA ARG A 66 8.17 -13.38 0.79
C ARG A 66 7.77 -14.83 0.54
N GLY A 67 7.02 -15.08 -0.53
CA GLY A 67 6.50 -16.40 -0.86
C GLY A 67 5.12 -16.66 -0.24
N GLN A 68 4.92 -17.86 0.30
CA GLN A 68 3.59 -18.37 0.67
C GLN A 68 2.82 -17.47 1.65
N ALA A 69 3.50 -16.90 2.66
CA ALA A 69 2.82 -16.06 3.66
C ALA A 69 2.14 -14.82 3.04
N LEU A 70 2.78 -14.19 2.05
CA LEU A 70 2.18 -13.11 1.28
C LEU A 70 1.13 -13.64 0.30
N LEU A 71 1.39 -14.76 -0.37
CA LEU A 71 0.44 -15.38 -1.29
C LEU A 71 -0.89 -15.72 -0.59
N ASP A 72 -0.86 -16.19 0.65
CA ASP A 72 -2.05 -16.48 1.46
C ASP A 72 -2.92 -15.23 1.69
N LYS A 73 -2.30 -14.05 1.76
CA LYS A 73 -3.02 -12.76 1.81
C LYS A 73 -3.55 -12.38 0.45
N TRP A 74 -2.76 -12.53 -0.61
CA TRP A 74 -3.19 -12.18 -1.97
C TRP A 74 -4.29 -13.09 -2.50
N ASN A 75 -4.35 -14.35 -2.06
CA ASN A 75 -5.42 -15.29 -2.36
C ASN A 75 -6.79 -14.87 -1.81
N GLN A 76 -6.84 -13.94 -0.85
CA GLN A 76 -8.09 -13.41 -0.31
C GLN A 76 -8.70 -12.31 -1.18
N ILE A 77 -7.93 -11.77 -2.14
CA ILE A 77 -8.42 -10.75 -3.08
C ILE A 77 -9.43 -11.41 -4.03
N PRO A 78 -10.70 -10.94 -4.10
CA PRO A 78 -11.70 -11.50 -5.02
C PRO A 78 -11.36 -11.26 -6.49
N ASP A 79 -11.70 -12.21 -7.36
CA ASP A 79 -11.39 -12.18 -8.79
C ASP A 79 -12.03 -10.99 -9.53
N ASN A 80 -13.17 -10.49 -9.06
CA ASN A 80 -13.92 -9.38 -9.65
C ASN A 80 -13.61 -8.01 -9.03
N THR A 81 -12.43 -7.85 -8.42
CA THR A 81 -11.98 -6.56 -7.88
C THR A 81 -11.70 -5.57 -9.02
N ASP A 82 -12.37 -4.42 -9.03
CA ASP A 82 -12.09 -3.35 -10.00
C ASP A 82 -10.85 -2.54 -9.63
N ILE A 83 -10.72 -2.22 -8.34
CA ILE A 83 -9.67 -1.38 -7.79
C ILE A 83 -9.01 -2.11 -6.62
N LEU A 84 -7.71 -2.37 -6.75
CA LEU A 84 -6.90 -2.95 -5.69
C LEU A 84 -6.08 -1.86 -5.01
N VAL A 85 -6.08 -1.84 -3.67
CA VAL A 85 -5.27 -0.95 -2.85
C VAL A 85 -4.35 -1.78 -1.97
N THR A 86 -3.04 -1.66 -2.15
CA THR A 86 -2.05 -2.31 -1.28
C THR A 86 -1.05 -1.29 -0.74
N HIS A 87 -0.40 -1.58 0.39
CA HIS A 87 0.67 -0.70 0.84
C HIS A 87 1.92 -0.79 -0.06
N CYS A 88 2.37 -2.02 -0.35
CA CYS A 88 3.56 -2.27 -1.18
C CYS A 88 3.24 -2.41 -2.69
N PRO A 89 4.20 -2.11 -3.58
CA PRO A 89 4.06 -2.35 -5.00
C PRO A 89 4.15 -3.85 -5.39
N PRO A 90 3.53 -4.28 -6.50
CA PRO A 90 3.88 -5.53 -7.16
C PRO A 90 5.27 -5.42 -7.79
N LEU A 91 5.95 -6.55 -7.98
CA LEU A 91 7.28 -6.58 -8.58
C LEU A 91 7.28 -5.94 -9.99
N GLY A 92 8.27 -5.10 -10.28
CA GLY A 92 8.48 -4.52 -11.61
C GLY A 92 7.71 -3.24 -11.91
N PHE A 93 6.70 -2.88 -11.11
CA PHE A 93 5.92 -1.65 -11.27
C PHE A 93 6.25 -0.67 -10.15
N LEU A 94 6.96 0.42 -10.51
CA LEU A 94 7.22 1.55 -9.61
C LEU A 94 7.86 1.15 -8.26
N ASP A 95 8.70 0.11 -8.29
CA ASP A 95 9.30 -0.56 -7.12
C ASP A 95 10.85 -0.57 -7.15
N TRP A 96 11.46 0.25 -7.99
CA TRP A 96 12.91 0.40 -8.06
C TRP A 96 13.41 1.28 -6.92
N VAL A 97 14.41 0.81 -6.18
CA VAL A 97 15.08 1.57 -5.12
C VAL A 97 16.53 1.87 -5.56
N PRO A 98 16.82 3.08 -6.08
CA PRO A 98 18.14 3.44 -6.61
C PRO A 98 19.28 3.21 -5.62
N LYS A 99 19.09 3.57 -4.34
CA LYS A 99 20.11 3.41 -3.29
C LYS A 99 20.52 1.96 -3.06
N LYS A 100 19.65 1.00 -3.39
CA LYS A 100 19.89 -0.44 -3.24
C LYS A 100 20.14 -1.14 -4.58
N MET A 101 20.02 -0.42 -5.70
CA MET A 101 20.13 -0.97 -7.06
C MET A 101 19.28 -2.23 -7.26
N GLN A 102 18.06 -2.22 -6.71
CA GLN A 102 17.20 -3.41 -6.71
C GLN A 102 15.71 -3.06 -6.83
N ARG A 103 14.96 -4.05 -7.31
CA ARG A 103 13.49 -4.09 -7.28
C ARG A 103 13.03 -4.70 -5.95
N VAL A 104 12.02 -4.10 -5.32
CA VAL A 104 11.54 -4.55 -4.00
C VAL A 104 10.07 -4.94 -3.96
N GLY A 105 9.35 -4.86 -5.09
CA GLY A 105 7.95 -5.25 -5.15
C GLY A 105 7.74 -6.74 -4.87
N CYS A 106 6.49 -7.12 -4.60
CA CYS A 106 6.12 -8.51 -4.31
C CYS A 106 5.83 -9.29 -5.59
N MET A 107 6.49 -10.44 -5.77
CA MET A 107 6.31 -11.31 -6.95
C MET A 107 4.95 -12.01 -6.92
N GLU A 108 4.51 -12.46 -5.75
CA GLU A 108 3.22 -13.13 -5.56
C GLU A 108 2.05 -12.16 -5.83
N LEU A 109 2.21 -10.89 -5.45
CA LEU A 109 1.25 -9.83 -5.74
C LEU A 109 1.19 -9.55 -7.25
N LEU A 110 2.35 -9.45 -7.91
CA LEU A 110 2.40 -9.30 -9.38
C LEU A 110 1.66 -10.43 -10.08
N ASN A 111 1.96 -11.69 -9.73
CA ASN A 111 1.31 -12.86 -10.32
C ASN A 111 -0.20 -12.85 -10.07
N THR A 112 -0.63 -12.46 -8.87
CA THR A 112 -2.06 -12.34 -8.52
C THR A 112 -2.75 -11.29 -9.38
N VAL A 113 -2.16 -10.12 -9.51
CA VAL A 113 -2.70 -9.00 -10.29
C VAL A 113 -2.77 -9.35 -11.77
N GLN A 114 -1.69 -9.84 -12.37
CA GLN A 114 -1.65 -10.05 -13.83
C GLN A 114 -2.35 -11.33 -14.29
N ARG A 115 -2.37 -12.39 -13.47
CA ARG A 115 -2.85 -13.71 -13.92
C ARG A 115 -4.23 -14.08 -13.42
N ARG A 116 -4.75 -13.42 -12.39
CA ARG A 116 -6.01 -13.80 -11.76
C ARG A 116 -6.97 -12.62 -11.62
N VAL A 117 -6.61 -11.61 -10.83
CA VAL A 117 -7.55 -10.54 -10.45
C VAL A 117 -7.73 -9.52 -11.56
N GLN A 118 -6.63 -9.14 -12.23
CA GLN A 118 -6.61 -8.18 -13.33
C GLN A 118 -7.48 -6.93 -13.07
N PRO A 119 -7.28 -6.23 -11.93
CA PRO A 119 -8.03 -5.02 -11.62
C PRO A 119 -7.75 -3.95 -12.68
N LYS A 120 -8.70 -3.04 -12.90
CA LYS A 120 -8.50 -1.89 -13.80
C LYS A 120 -7.45 -0.94 -13.23
N LEU A 121 -7.40 -0.82 -11.90
CA LEU A 121 -6.49 0.06 -11.18
C LEU A 121 -5.90 -0.66 -9.97
N HIS A 122 -4.57 -0.59 -9.83
CA HIS A 122 -3.86 -1.01 -8.63
C HIS A 122 -3.09 0.18 -8.05
N VAL A 123 -3.57 0.68 -6.90
CA VAL A 123 -2.96 1.80 -6.17
C VAL A 123 -2.11 1.28 -5.03
N PHE A 124 -0.91 1.82 -4.89
CA PHE A 124 0.00 1.52 -3.79
C PHE A 124 0.92 2.70 -3.47
N GLY A 125 1.84 2.52 -2.54
CA GLY A 125 2.84 3.51 -2.18
C GLY A 125 4.13 2.85 -1.71
N HIS A 126 4.56 3.22 -0.50
CA HIS A 126 5.72 2.68 0.22
C HIS A 126 7.08 3.02 -0.39
N ILE A 127 7.25 2.91 -1.71
CA ILE A 127 8.50 3.21 -2.42
C ILE A 127 8.42 4.64 -2.95
N HIS A 128 8.94 5.60 -2.17
CA HIS A 128 8.83 7.03 -2.47
C HIS A 128 9.53 7.42 -3.77
N GLU A 129 10.61 6.73 -4.14
CA GLU A 129 11.33 6.90 -5.41
C GLU A 129 10.48 6.52 -6.62
N GLY A 130 9.45 5.70 -6.42
CA GLY A 130 8.59 5.19 -7.47
C GLY A 130 7.33 6.00 -7.72
N TYR A 131 7.14 7.17 -7.11
CA TYR A 131 5.93 7.99 -7.34
C TYR A 131 5.65 8.18 -8.84
N GLY A 132 4.42 7.86 -9.26
CA GLY A 132 4.02 7.93 -10.66
C GLY A 132 3.01 6.86 -11.07
N MET A 133 2.95 6.60 -12.39
CA MET A 133 1.99 5.69 -13.00
C MET A 133 2.65 4.83 -14.10
N MET A 134 2.23 3.58 -14.21
CA MET A 134 2.60 2.62 -15.26
C MET A 134 1.38 1.80 -15.68
N THR A 135 1.43 1.12 -16.82
CA THR A 135 0.39 0.17 -17.23
C THR A 135 1.02 -1.03 -17.94
N ASP A 136 0.40 -2.20 -17.82
CA ASP A 136 0.72 -3.38 -18.63
C ASP A 136 -0.27 -3.59 -19.79
N GLY A 137 -1.13 -2.60 -20.06
CA GLY A 137 -2.20 -2.65 -21.05
C GLY A 137 -3.53 -3.20 -20.52
N THR A 138 -3.53 -3.83 -19.33
CA THR A 138 -4.75 -4.32 -18.67
C THR A 138 -5.01 -3.56 -17.37
N THR A 139 -4.00 -3.52 -16.49
CA THR A 139 -4.04 -2.83 -15.21
C THR A 139 -3.24 -1.54 -15.29
N THR A 140 -3.78 -0.46 -14.75
CA THR A 140 -3.00 0.74 -14.44
C THR A 140 -2.46 0.65 -13.01
N PHE A 141 -1.16 0.85 -12.84
CA PHE A 141 -0.45 0.81 -11.57
C PHE A 141 -0.09 2.24 -11.16
N VAL A 142 -0.51 2.65 -9.97
CA VAL A 142 -0.28 4.00 -9.45
C VAL A 142 0.46 3.91 -8.12
N ASN A 143 1.69 4.42 -8.09
CA ASN A 143 2.40 4.68 -6.83
C ASN A 143 2.06 6.11 -6.38
N ALA A 144 1.16 6.20 -5.41
CA ALA A 144 0.65 7.45 -4.85
C ALA A 144 1.43 7.91 -3.60
N SER A 145 2.74 7.60 -3.51
CA SER A 145 3.57 8.07 -2.40
C SER A 145 3.60 9.60 -2.36
N ALA A 146 2.87 10.21 -1.42
CA ALA A 146 2.80 11.66 -1.26
C ALA A 146 4.14 12.26 -0.79
N CYS A 147 4.88 11.52 0.02
CA CYS A 147 6.19 11.92 0.51
C CYS A 147 7.31 11.54 -0.45
N THR A 148 8.32 12.39 -0.53
CA THR A 148 9.60 12.11 -1.21
C THR A 148 10.55 11.29 -0.33
N VAL A 149 11.71 10.90 -0.86
CA VAL A 149 12.77 10.22 -0.08
C VAL A 149 13.31 11.02 1.11
N ASN A 150 13.06 12.34 1.12
CA ASN A 150 13.42 13.24 2.22
C ASN A 150 12.28 13.40 3.23
N PHE A 151 11.23 12.57 3.14
CA PHE A 151 10.04 12.60 3.99
C PHE A 151 9.25 13.91 3.95
N LEU A 152 9.36 14.64 2.83
CA LEU A 152 8.58 15.86 2.57
C LEU A 152 7.36 15.53 1.69
N PRO A 153 6.14 15.97 2.06
CA PRO A 153 4.90 15.69 1.32
C PRO A 153 4.75 16.61 0.09
N MET A 154 5.63 16.43 -0.90
CA MET A 154 5.72 17.31 -2.07
C MET A 154 5.16 16.69 -3.35
N ASN A 155 4.92 15.39 -3.39
CA ASN A 155 4.36 14.76 -4.58
C ASN A 155 2.87 15.12 -4.67
N ALA A 156 2.46 15.65 -5.82
CA ALA A 156 1.08 16.05 -6.04
C ALA A 156 0.14 14.82 -6.02
N PRO A 157 -1.14 14.99 -5.66
CA PRO A 157 -2.14 13.94 -5.88
C PRO A 157 -2.23 13.56 -7.35
N ILE A 158 -2.29 12.25 -7.63
CA ILE A 158 -2.52 11.72 -8.98
C ILE A 158 -4.03 11.57 -9.17
N VAL A 159 -4.58 12.19 -10.20
CA VAL A 159 -5.98 12.04 -10.62
C VAL A 159 -6.07 10.97 -11.70
N PHE A 160 -7.03 10.06 -11.56
CA PHE A 160 -7.26 8.96 -12.50
C PHE A 160 -8.76 8.75 -12.72
N ASP A 161 -9.17 8.68 -13.97
CA ASP A 161 -10.56 8.50 -14.37
C ASP A 161 -10.82 7.05 -14.79
N LEU A 162 -11.87 6.45 -14.22
CA LEU A 162 -12.39 5.15 -14.64
C LEU A 162 -13.78 5.31 -15.26
N PRO A 163 -14.09 4.59 -16.35
CA PRO A 163 -15.45 4.52 -16.85
C PRO A 163 -16.35 3.88 -15.78
N ASN A 164 -17.52 4.47 -15.56
CA ASN A 164 -18.48 3.94 -14.60
C ASN A 164 -18.80 2.47 -14.92
N PRO A 165 -18.93 1.60 -13.90
CA PRO A 165 -19.37 0.23 -14.10
C PRO A 165 -20.75 0.26 -14.75
N ARG A 166 -20.96 -0.60 -15.74
CA ARG A 166 -22.28 -0.72 -16.38
C ARG A 166 -23.25 -1.26 -15.32
N THR A 167 -24.30 -0.51 -15.04
CA THR A 167 -25.46 -1.05 -14.33
C THR A 167 -26.10 -2.11 -15.21
N THR A 168 -25.94 -3.38 -14.85
CA THR A 168 -26.76 -4.48 -15.38
C THR A 168 -28.12 -4.46 -14.71
#